data_AF-A0A8E0IAL2-F1
#
_entry.id   AF-A0A8E0IAL2-F1
#
_cell.length_a   1.000
_cell.length_b   1.000
_cell.length_c   1.000
_cell.angle_alpha   90.00
_cell.angle_beta   90.00
_cell.angle_gamma   90.00
#
_symmetry.space_group_name_H-M   'P 1'
#
loop_
_entity.id
_entity.type
_entity.pdbx_description
1 polymer ?
#
loop_
_entity_poly.entity_id
_entity_poly.type
_entity_poly.pdbx_seq_one_letter_code
_entity_poly.pdbx_strand_id
1 'polypeptide(L)'
;MSTLGSIFVLLGLVGFIWGIVRLIRQRKHPLTKRLNLIILVGGLVLLIAGGPLVDTKAASGSPQQTSSTSKTKALSAKQQRQLKSEKARGKVLLAAKAKKTSELKALRKQEASLESEASSQVAASSEAEASSSRAASEAASKEASASQVAASEQAAAASSQAVAAAQAAKQAEEAQKSAAKEQAAQTQQATTNEGDMNTAEQGTIIGNSRSKIYHVPGQAGYHMNSANAVYFNSEADAQAAGYRKALR
;
A
#
# COMPACT_ATOMS: atom_id res chain seq x y z
N MET A 1 39.50 -9.60 -49.87
CA MET A 1 38.08 -9.99 -49.64
C MET A 1 37.85 -10.71 -48.31
N SER A 2 38.88 -11.22 -47.61
CA SER A 2 38.68 -12.05 -46.39
C SER A 2 38.58 -11.30 -45.05
N THR A 3 38.73 -9.97 -45.02
CA THR A 3 38.72 -9.18 -43.77
C THR A 3 37.31 -8.78 -43.34
N LEU A 4 36.37 -8.58 -44.27
CA LEU A 4 35.00 -8.18 -43.95
C LEU A 4 34.27 -9.25 -43.13
N GLY A 5 34.36 -10.52 -43.54
CA GLY A 5 33.70 -11.63 -42.82
C GLY A 5 34.20 -11.81 -41.39
N SER A 6 35.50 -11.62 -41.15
CA SER A 6 36.10 -11.74 -39.82
C SER A 6 35.67 -10.59 -38.88
N ILE A 7 35.49 -9.38 -39.42
CA ILE A 7 34.99 -8.22 -38.66
C ILE A 7 33.54 -8.46 -38.19
N PHE A 8 32.68 -9.05 -39.03
CA PHE A 8 31.30 -9.38 -38.61
C PHE A 8 31.26 -10.45 -37.51
N VAL A 9 32.16 -11.45 -37.56
CA VAL A 9 32.27 -12.47 -36.50
C VAL A 9 32.76 -11.87 -35.19
N LEU A 10 33.76 -10.97 -35.25
CA LEU A 10 34.27 -10.27 -34.06
C LEU A 10 33.23 -9.33 -33.45
N LEU A 11 32.49 -8.56 -34.27
CA LEU A 11 31.40 -7.72 -33.81
C LEU A 11 30.26 -8.54 -33.19
N GLY A 12 29.94 -9.71 -33.76
CA GLY A 12 28.98 -10.66 -33.20
C GLY A 12 29.41 -11.21 -31.84
N LEU A 13 30.69 -11.57 -31.68
CA LEU A 13 31.23 -12.06 -30.41
C LEU A 13 31.22 -10.98 -29.31
N VAL A 14 31.60 -9.74 -29.65
CA VAL A 14 31.55 -8.61 -28.71
C VAL A 14 30.11 -8.31 -28.28
N GLY A 15 29.16 -8.32 -29.22
CA GLY A 15 27.74 -8.14 -28.91
C GLY A 15 27.17 -9.28 -28.04
N PHE A 16 27.61 -10.51 -28.28
CA PHE A 16 27.20 -11.69 -27.50
C PHE A 16 27.74 -11.64 -26.07
N ILE A 17 29.02 -11.29 -25.90
CA ILE A 17 29.65 -11.12 -24.58
C ILE A 17 29.00 -9.96 -23.82
N TRP A 18 28.76 -8.81 -24.48
CA TRP A 18 28.05 -7.68 -23.87
C TRP A 18 26.62 -8.05 -23.47
N GLY A 19 25.91 -8.83 -24.31
CA GLY A 19 24.58 -9.35 -24.04
C GLY A 19 24.53 -10.26 -22.81
N ILE A 20 25.50 -11.18 -22.67
CA ILE A 20 25.60 -12.08 -21.50
C ILE A 20 25.91 -11.29 -20.23
N VAL A 21 26.87 -10.36 -20.26
CA VAL A 21 27.22 -9.53 -19.11
C VAL A 21 26.03 -8.65 -18.69
N ARG A 22 25.29 -8.10 -19.65
CA ARG A 22 24.08 -7.30 -19.39
C ARG A 22 22.93 -8.16 -18.86
N LEU A 23 22.79 -9.41 -19.31
CA LEU A 23 21.83 -10.37 -18.80
C LEU A 23 22.10 -10.75 -17.33
N ILE A 24 23.38 -10.88 -16.96
CA ILE A 24 23.80 -11.15 -15.58
C ILE A 24 23.58 -9.92 -14.69
N ARG A 25 23.80 -8.70 -15.21
CA ARG A 25 23.59 -7.43 -14.48
C ARG A 25 22.11 -7.02 -14.35
N GLN A 26 21.21 -7.53 -15.19
CA GLN A 26 19.77 -7.21 -15.16
C GLN A 26 18.89 -8.22 -14.36
N ARG A 27 19.39 -8.82 -13.28
CA ARG A 27 18.61 -9.71 -12.40
C ARG A 27 17.44 -9.05 -11.65
N LYS A 28 17.06 -7.79 -11.94
CA LYS A 28 16.03 -7.06 -11.16
C LYS A 28 14.79 -6.57 -11.94
N HIS A 29 14.68 -6.70 -13.27
CA HIS A 29 13.47 -6.23 -13.98
C HIS A 29 12.90 -7.27 -14.97
N PRO A 30 11.63 -7.71 -14.81
CA PRO A 30 11.05 -8.82 -15.56
C PRO A 30 10.62 -8.47 -16.99
N LEU A 31 10.48 -7.18 -17.32
CA LEU A 31 9.91 -6.70 -18.59
C LEU A 31 10.90 -6.71 -19.79
N THR A 32 12.21 -6.84 -19.57
CA THR A 32 13.22 -6.86 -20.65
C THR A 32 13.66 -8.27 -21.08
N LYS A 33 13.20 -9.32 -20.37
CA LYS A 33 13.59 -10.72 -20.63
C LYS A 33 13.14 -11.23 -22.00
N ARG A 34 11.96 -10.81 -22.49
CA ARG A 34 11.39 -11.28 -23.76
C ARG A 34 12.11 -10.69 -24.98
N LEU A 35 12.46 -9.40 -24.95
CA LEU A 35 13.23 -8.77 -26.03
C LEU A 35 14.65 -9.32 -26.13
N ASN A 36 15.31 -9.58 -25.00
CA ASN A 36 16.69 -10.10 -25.00
C ASN A 36 16.76 -11.55 -25.49
N LEU A 37 15.72 -12.37 -25.25
CA LEU A 37 15.63 -13.73 -25.79
C LEU A 37 15.48 -13.73 -27.31
N ILE A 38 14.69 -12.80 -27.85
CA ILE A 38 14.50 -12.64 -29.30
C ILE A 38 15.82 -12.25 -29.98
N ILE A 39 16.61 -11.35 -29.37
CA ILE A 39 17.91 -10.95 -29.89
C ILE A 39 18.92 -12.11 -29.86
N LEU A 40 18.90 -12.94 -28.82
CA LEU A 40 19.81 -14.09 -28.68
C LEU A 40 19.47 -15.23 -29.66
N VAL A 41 18.18 -15.53 -29.82
CA VAL A 41 17.71 -16.53 -30.79
C VAL A 41 17.94 -16.03 -32.22
N GLY A 42 17.69 -14.74 -32.49
CA GLY A 42 17.96 -14.11 -33.79
C GLY A 42 19.44 -14.18 -34.18
N GLY A 43 20.36 -13.94 -33.23
CA GLY A 43 21.80 -14.08 -33.46
C GLY A 43 22.24 -15.50 -33.78
N LEU A 44 21.65 -16.51 -33.12
CA LEU A 44 21.96 -17.93 -33.36
C LEU A 44 21.48 -18.39 -34.75
N VAL A 45 20.30 -17.96 -35.17
CA VAL A 45 19.75 -18.28 -36.50
C VAL A 45 20.59 -17.65 -37.61
N LEU A 46 21.05 -16.41 -37.42
CA LEU A 46 21.93 -15.72 -38.38
C LEU A 46 23.31 -16.41 -38.51
N LEU A 47 23.82 -16.98 -37.41
CA LEU A 47 25.08 -17.75 -37.39
C LEU A 47 24.97 -19.05 -38.20
N ILE A 48 23.80 -19.71 -38.17
CA ILE A 48 23.57 -20.98 -38.86
C ILE A 48 23.28 -20.77 -40.36
N ALA A 49 22.57 -19.70 -40.72
CA ALA A 49 22.25 -19.37 -42.12
C ALA A 49 23.45 -18.83 -42.93
N GLY A 50 24.53 -18.39 -42.27
CA GLY A 50 25.72 -17.82 -42.92
C GLY A 50 26.82 -18.82 -43.31
N GLY A 51 26.63 -20.14 -43.12
CA GLY A 51 27.63 -21.15 -43.46
C GLY A 51 27.60 -21.55 -44.95
N PRO A 52 28.75 -21.76 -45.62
CA PRO A 52 28.77 -22.08 -47.05
C PRO A 52 28.28 -23.52 -47.29
N LEU A 53 27.31 -23.68 -48.19
CA LEU A 53 26.86 -24.98 -48.70
C LEU A 53 27.98 -25.64 -49.52
N VAL A 54 28.33 -26.88 -49.18
CA VAL A 54 29.17 -27.76 -50.01
C VAL A 54 28.31 -28.90 -50.56
N ASP A 55 28.13 -28.92 -51.88
CA ASP A 55 27.38 -29.94 -52.62
C ASP A 55 28.20 -31.23 -52.81
N THR A 56 27.65 -32.40 -52.47
CA THR A 56 28.21 -33.71 -52.86
C THR A 56 27.41 -34.31 -54.02
N LYS A 57 27.96 -34.15 -55.22
CA LYS A 57 27.49 -34.70 -56.50
C LYS A 57 27.81 -36.20 -56.60
N ALA A 58 26.78 -37.04 -56.71
CA ALA A 58 26.91 -38.47 -56.99
C ALA A 58 27.22 -38.70 -58.49
N ALA A 59 28.32 -39.40 -58.79
CA ALA A 59 28.76 -39.69 -60.14
C ALA A 59 28.35 -41.11 -60.57
N SER A 60 27.75 -41.14 -61.76
CA SER A 60 27.44 -42.24 -62.67
C SER A 60 28.57 -43.23 -62.93
N GLY A 61 28.24 -44.49 -63.23
CA GLY A 61 29.14 -45.41 -63.93
C GLY A 61 28.66 -46.87 -63.98
N SER A 62 28.00 -47.25 -65.08
CA SER A 62 27.92 -48.63 -65.60
C SER A 62 28.18 -48.53 -67.11
N PRO A 63 28.94 -49.45 -67.76
CA PRO A 63 28.24 -50.59 -68.35
C PRO A 63 29.05 -51.92 -68.48
N GLN A 64 28.29 -53.00 -68.70
CA GLN A 64 28.58 -54.13 -69.60
C GLN A 64 29.32 -55.40 -69.09
N GLN A 65 28.52 -56.45 -68.81
CA GLN A 65 28.49 -57.77 -69.48
C GLN A 65 29.87 -58.45 -69.78
N THR A 66 30.20 -59.64 -69.28
CA THR A 66 29.58 -60.94 -69.56
C THR A 66 30.31 -62.05 -68.76
N SER A 67 29.55 -63.11 -68.49
CA SER A 67 29.95 -64.53 -68.41
C SER A 67 31.04 -65.00 -67.44
N SER A 68 30.64 -66.09 -66.79
CA SER A 68 31.43 -67.25 -66.37
C SER A 68 31.85 -67.36 -64.91
N THR A 69 31.53 -68.54 -64.38
CA THR A 69 32.06 -69.18 -63.18
C THR A 69 31.60 -68.63 -61.83
N SER A 70 30.54 -69.28 -61.35
CA SER A 70 30.46 -69.82 -59.99
C SER A 70 31.83 -70.19 -59.42
N LYS A 71 32.45 -69.25 -58.70
CA LYS A 71 33.52 -69.51 -57.75
C LYS A 71 33.18 -68.79 -56.47
N THR A 72 32.60 -69.55 -55.55
CA THR A 72 32.65 -69.28 -54.11
C THR A 72 34.12 -69.18 -53.70
N LYS A 73 34.69 -67.97 -53.76
CA LYS A 73 36.01 -67.69 -53.17
C LYS A 73 35.85 -67.81 -51.65
N ALA A 74 36.28 -68.95 -51.11
CA ALA A 74 36.43 -69.15 -49.68
C ALA A 74 37.36 -68.05 -49.13
N LEU A 75 36.82 -67.23 -48.23
CA LEU A 75 37.58 -66.20 -47.50
C LEU A 75 38.78 -66.85 -46.82
N SER A 76 39.98 -66.27 -46.95
CA SER A 76 41.17 -66.80 -46.28
C SER A 76 40.97 -66.80 -44.76
N ALA A 77 41.59 -67.74 -44.04
CA ALA A 77 41.42 -67.89 -42.59
C ALA A 77 41.66 -66.59 -41.80
N LYS A 78 42.53 -65.70 -42.31
CA LYS A 78 42.79 -64.37 -41.74
C LYS A 78 41.60 -63.41 -41.91
N GLN A 79 40.99 -63.37 -43.09
CA GLN A 79 39.80 -62.55 -43.36
C GLN A 79 38.58 -63.03 -42.57
N GLN A 80 38.40 -64.35 -42.43
CA GLN A 80 37.33 -64.91 -41.59
C GLN A 80 37.50 -64.57 -40.10
N ARG A 81 38.74 -64.57 -39.59
CA ARG A 81 39.04 -64.15 -38.21
C ARG A 81 38.75 -62.66 -37.99
N GLN A 82 39.13 -61.80 -38.93
CA GLN A 82 38.84 -60.37 -38.86
C GLN A 82 37.33 -60.10 -38.88
N LEU A 83 36.57 -60.72 -39.80
CA LEU A 83 35.10 -60.61 -39.83
C LEU A 83 34.42 -61.12 -38.56
N LYS A 84 34.92 -62.22 -37.96
CA LYS A 84 34.42 -62.70 -36.66
C LYS A 84 34.71 -61.69 -35.53
N SER A 85 35.89 -61.07 -35.53
CA SER A 85 36.26 -60.05 -34.53
C SER A 85 35.46 -58.74 -34.68
N GLU A 86 35.23 -58.28 -35.91
CA GLU A 86 34.40 -57.12 -36.24
C GLU A 86 32.93 -57.35 -35.84
N LYS A 87 32.38 -58.54 -36.12
CA LYS A 87 31.03 -58.94 -35.68
C LYS A 87 30.92 -59.00 -34.16
N ALA A 88 31.95 -59.49 -33.46
CA ALA A 88 31.98 -59.50 -32.00
C ALA A 88 32.00 -58.07 -31.44
N ARG A 89 32.83 -57.19 -31.99
CA ARG A 89 32.87 -55.75 -31.63
C ARG A 89 31.54 -55.06 -31.91
N GLY A 90 30.91 -55.33 -33.06
CA GLY A 90 29.59 -54.80 -33.42
C GLY A 90 28.48 -55.22 -32.46
N LYS A 91 28.48 -56.47 -31.99
CA LYS A 91 27.54 -56.94 -30.96
C LYS A 91 27.73 -56.22 -29.62
N VAL A 92 28.98 -56.02 -29.18
CA VAL A 92 29.28 -55.28 -27.95
C VAL A 92 28.84 -53.81 -28.07
N LEU A 93 29.07 -53.18 -29.21
CA LEU A 93 28.69 -51.79 -29.46
C LEU A 93 27.16 -51.62 -29.53
N LEU A 94 26.44 -52.58 -30.10
CA LEU A 94 24.97 -52.63 -30.08
C LEU A 94 24.41 -52.81 -28.66
N ALA A 95 25.01 -53.70 -27.85
CA ALA A 95 24.63 -53.86 -26.45
C ALA A 95 24.89 -52.58 -25.62
N ALA A 96 26.01 -51.90 -25.87
CA ALA A 96 26.34 -50.62 -25.23
C ALA A 96 25.37 -49.50 -25.64
N LYS A 97 24.98 -49.43 -26.93
CA LYS A 97 23.96 -48.49 -27.42
C LYS A 97 22.60 -48.77 -26.78
N ALA A 98 22.18 -50.04 -26.73
CA ALA A 98 20.91 -50.43 -26.11
C ALA A 98 20.85 -50.03 -24.62
N LYS A 99 21.96 -50.23 -23.88
CA LYS A 99 22.07 -49.81 -22.47
C LYS A 99 22.01 -48.28 -22.32
N LYS A 100 22.69 -47.51 -23.18
CA LYS A 100 22.59 -46.05 -23.15
C LYS A 100 21.20 -45.53 -23.51
N THR A 101 20.50 -46.19 -24.43
CA THR A 101 19.13 -45.78 -24.79
C THR A 101 18.12 -46.07 -23.67
N SER A 102 18.28 -47.15 -22.90
CA SER A 102 17.41 -47.43 -21.76
C SER A 102 17.66 -46.45 -20.61
N GLU A 103 18.93 -46.14 -20.34
CA GLU A 103 19.34 -45.13 -19.36
C GLU A 103 18.80 -43.73 -19.72
N LEU A 104 18.90 -43.34 -20.99
CA LEU A 104 18.37 -42.06 -21.47
C LEU A 104 16.82 -42.00 -21.43
N LYS A 105 16.13 -43.13 -21.61
CA LYS A 105 14.68 -43.23 -21.43
C LYS A 105 14.28 -43.13 -19.95
N ALA A 106 15.07 -43.70 -19.05
CA ALA A 106 14.85 -43.59 -17.60
C ALA A 106 15.06 -42.16 -17.12
N LEU A 107 16.14 -41.49 -17.57
CA LEU A 107 16.40 -40.09 -17.25
C LEU A 107 15.29 -39.16 -17.76
N ARG A 108 14.82 -39.34 -19.00
CA ARG A 108 13.67 -38.57 -19.53
C ARG A 108 12.39 -38.76 -18.74
N LYS A 109 12.14 -39.98 -18.23
CA LYS A 109 10.98 -40.25 -17.38
C LYS A 109 11.10 -39.52 -16.03
N GLN A 110 12.32 -39.44 -15.48
CA GLN A 110 12.59 -38.71 -14.24
C GLN A 110 12.50 -37.19 -14.44
N GLU A 111 12.99 -36.65 -15.55
CA GLU A 111 12.83 -35.22 -15.88
C GLU A 111 11.35 -34.86 -16.02
N ALA A 112 10.55 -35.67 -16.72
CA ALA A 112 9.11 -35.44 -16.85
C ALA A 112 8.35 -35.50 -15.51
N SER A 113 8.75 -36.39 -14.58
CA SER A 113 8.13 -36.43 -13.25
C SER A 113 8.51 -35.20 -12.42
N LEU A 114 9.77 -34.79 -12.45
CA LEU A 114 10.24 -33.59 -11.74
C LEU A 114 9.61 -32.31 -12.30
N GLU A 115 9.41 -32.22 -13.62
CA GLU A 115 8.74 -31.07 -14.25
C GLU A 115 7.25 -31.01 -13.87
N SER A 116 6.58 -32.17 -13.77
CA SER A 116 5.21 -32.26 -13.27
C SER A 116 5.11 -31.83 -11.80
N GLU A 117 6.04 -32.28 -10.95
CA GLU A 117 6.08 -31.87 -9.53
C GLU A 117 6.36 -30.37 -9.40
N ALA A 118 7.33 -29.83 -10.15
CA ALA A 118 7.62 -28.40 -10.16
C ALA A 118 6.42 -27.57 -10.62
N SER A 119 5.73 -28.00 -11.68
CA SER A 119 4.50 -27.35 -12.16
C SER A 119 3.40 -27.35 -11.10
N SER A 120 3.21 -28.48 -10.40
CA SER A 120 2.24 -28.58 -9.30
C SER A 120 2.59 -27.69 -8.10
N GLN A 121 3.87 -27.58 -7.74
CA GLN A 121 4.32 -26.69 -6.67
C GLN A 121 4.16 -25.21 -7.05
N VAL A 122 4.46 -24.84 -8.30
CA VAL A 122 4.25 -23.48 -8.79
C VAL A 122 2.76 -23.12 -8.76
N ALA A 123 1.88 -24.03 -9.21
CA ALA A 123 0.43 -23.82 -9.13
C ALA A 123 -0.04 -23.63 -7.68
N ALA A 124 0.34 -24.53 -6.76
CA ALA A 124 -0.02 -24.44 -5.35
C ALA A 124 0.50 -23.15 -4.68
N SER A 125 1.74 -22.74 -4.98
CA SER A 125 2.29 -21.48 -4.47
C SER A 125 1.54 -20.26 -5.00
N SER A 126 1.14 -20.27 -6.28
CA SER A 126 0.37 -19.18 -6.87
C SER A 126 -1.04 -19.07 -6.30
N GLU A 127 -1.67 -20.20 -5.98
CA GLU A 127 -2.97 -20.24 -5.33
C GLU A 127 -2.89 -19.76 -3.88
N ALA A 128 -1.82 -20.12 -3.16
CA ALA A 128 -1.56 -19.63 -1.81
C ALA A 128 -1.32 -18.11 -1.77
N GLU A 129 -0.51 -17.57 -2.69
CA GLU A 129 -0.28 -16.13 -2.84
C GLU A 129 -1.57 -15.38 -3.23
N ALA A 130 -2.37 -15.94 -4.14
CA ALA A 130 -3.67 -15.38 -4.50
C ALA A 130 -4.65 -15.37 -3.32
N SER A 131 -4.62 -16.40 -2.47
CA SER A 131 -5.47 -16.51 -1.29
C SER A 131 -5.04 -15.53 -0.19
N SER A 132 -3.72 -15.42 0.03
CA SER A 132 -3.12 -14.46 0.98
C SER A 132 -3.42 -13.01 0.59
N SER A 133 -3.24 -12.66 -0.68
CA SER A 133 -3.53 -11.30 -1.17
C SER A 133 -5.02 -10.94 -1.10
N ARG A 134 -5.93 -11.89 -1.36
CA ARG A 134 -7.37 -11.69 -1.14
C ARG A 134 -7.70 -11.46 0.33
N ALA A 135 -7.15 -12.27 1.23
CA ALA A 135 -7.36 -12.10 2.68
C ALA A 135 -6.84 -10.75 3.19
N ALA A 136 -5.66 -10.32 2.73
CA ALA A 136 -5.10 -9.01 3.07
C ALA A 136 -5.97 -7.85 2.57
N SER A 137 -6.48 -7.95 1.33
CA SER A 137 -7.39 -6.94 0.76
C SER A 137 -8.72 -6.87 1.51
N GLU A 138 -9.27 -8.02 1.89
CA GLU A 138 -10.52 -8.08 2.67
C GLU A 138 -10.34 -7.53 4.09
N ALA A 139 -9.22 -7.82 4.74
CA ALA A 139 -8.88 -7.25 6.05
C ALA A 139 -8.73 -5.73 5.98
N ALA A 140 -7.99 -5.21 4.99
CA ALA A 140 -7.82 -3.77 4.78
C ALA A 140 -9.15 -3.06 4.50
N SER A 141 -10.05 -3.72 3.73
CA SER A 141 -11.38 -3.18 3.45
C SER A 141 -12.25 -3.12 4.71
N LYS A 142 -12.22 -4.16 5.55
CA LYS A 142 -12.94 -4.18 6.84
C LYS A 142 -12.41 -3.11 7.81
N GLU A 143 -11.10 -2.93 7.89
CA GLU A 143 -10.47 -1.92 8.75
C GLU A 143 -10.81 -0.49 8.28
N ALA A 144 -10.82 -0.25 6.96
CA ALA A 144 -11.23 1.03 6.39
C ALA A 144 -12.71 1.34 6.69
N SER A 145 -13.60 0.35 6.53
CA SER A 145 -15.02 0.51 6.87
C SER A 145 -15.23 0.75 8.36
N ALA A 146 -14.54 0.02 9.24
CA ALA A 146 -14.61 0.22 10.68
C ALA A 146 -14.13 1.63 11.09
N SER A 147 -13.04 2.11 10.49
CA SER A 147 -12.52 3.46 10.72
C SER A 147 -13.51 4.55 10.27
N GLN A 148 -14.19 4.33 9.15
CA GLN A 148 -15.21 5.26 8.64
C GLN A 148 -16.45 5.32 9.55
N VAL A 149 -16.90 4.16 10.06
CA VAL A 149 -18.02 4.10 11.02
C VAL A 149 -17.65 4.85 12.30
N ALA A 150 -16.47 4.57 12.88
CA ALA A 150 -16.01 5.25 14.09
C ALA A 150 -15.90 6.77 13.91
N ALA A 151 -15.38 7.24 12.76
CA ALA A 151 -15.33 8.66 12.45
C ALA A 151 -16.72 9.30 12.33
N SER A 152 -17.68 8.58 11.73
CA SER A 152 -19.06 9.07 11.61
C SER A 152 -19.79 9.15 12.95
N GLU A 153 -19.56 8.18 13.84
CA GLU A 153 -20.12 8.19 15.20
C GLU A 153 -19.55 9.32 16.05
N GLN A 154 -18.24 9.57 15.96
CA GLN A 154 -17.61 10.69 16.64
C GLN A 154 -18.14 12.04 16.14
N ALA A 155 -18.32 12.19 14.82
CA ALA A 155 -18.89 13.41 14.25
C ALA A 155 -20.35 13.62 14.71
N ALA A 156 -21.15 12.55 14.76
CA ALA A 156 -22.52 12.59 15.27
C ALA A 156 -22.57 13.00 16.75
N ALA A 157 -21.72 12.40 17.58
CA ALA A 157 -21.63 12.72 19.01
C ALA A 157 -21.21 14.19 19.25
N ALA A 158 -20.21 14.68 18.51
CA ALA A 158 -19.78 16.08 18.60
C ALA A 158 -20.89 17.06 18.19
N SER A 159 -21.64 16.74 17.15
CA SER A 159 -22.80 17.54 16.71
C SER A 159 -23.89 17.59 17.78
N SER A 160 -24.24 16.44 18.38
CA SER A 160 -25.23 16.39 19.47
C SER A 160 -24.80 17.20 20.70
N GLN A 161 -23.53 17.15 21.07
CA GLN A 161 -23.00 17.95 22.18
C GLN A 161 -23.04 19.46 21.88
N ALA A 162 -22.74 19.87 20.65
CA ALA A 162 -22.80 21.27 20.24
C ALA A 162 -24.25 21.82 20.30
N VAL A 163 -25.24 21.01 19.88
CA VAL A 163 -26.66 21.39 19.98
C VAL A 163 -27.10 21.52 21.44
N ALA A 164 -26.70 20.59 22.31
CA ALA A 164 -27.02 20.66 23.74
C ALA A 164 -26.38 21.88 24.42
N ALA A 165 -25.12 22.18 24.10
CA ALA A 165 -24.42 23.37 24.61
C ALA A 165 -25.10 24.68 24.15
N ALA A 166 -25.52 24.75 22.88
CA ALA A 166 -26.24 25.90 22.35
C ALA A 166 -27.61 26.10 23.01
N GLN A 167 -28.33 25.02 23.32
CA GLN A 167 -29.60 25.09 24.05
C GLN A 167 -29.40 25.56 25.50
N ALA A 168 -28.39 25.04 26.19
CA ALA A 168 -28.04 25.46 27.54
C ALA A 168 -27.65 26.95 27.60
N ALA A 169 -26.88 27.43 26.62
CA ALA A 169 -26.50 28.85 26.53
C ALA A 169 -27.73 29.76 26.37
N LYS A 170 -28.70 29.38 25.52
CA LYS A 170 -29.94 30.15 25.34
C LYS A 170 -30.79 30.21 26.62
N GLN A 171 -30.90 29.10 27.35
CA GLN A 171 -31.62 29.07 28.62
C GLN A 171 -30.95 29.95 29.68
N ALA A 172 -29.61 29.95 29.73
CA ALA A 172 -28.87 30.82 30.64
C ALA A 172 -29.07 32.31 30.33
N GLU A 173 -29.08 32.68 29.04
CA GLU A 173 -29.32 34.06 28.60
C GLU A 173 -30.76 34.52 28.93
N GLU A 174 -31.75 33.65 28.75
CA GLU A 174 -33.14 33.95 29.08
C GLU A 174 -33.36 34.07 30.60
N ALA A 175 -32.68 33.24 31.41
CA ALA A 175 -32.69 33.35 32.86
C ALA A 175 -32.06 34.67 33.36
N GLN A 176 -30.93 35.09 32.78
CA GLN A 176 -30.31 36.37 33.10
C GLN A 176 -31.20 37.56 32.74
N LYS A 177 -31.88 37.51 31.59
CA LYS A 177 -32.78 38.57 31.16
C LYS A 177 -34.02 38.68 32.05
N SER A 178 -34.49 37.56 32.59
CA SER A 178 -35.59 37.49 33.56
C SER A 178 -35.19 38.12 34.90
N ALA A 179 -34.02 37.75 35.44
CA ALA A 179 -33.49 38.32 36.68
C ALA A 179 -33.25 39.84 36.57
N ALA A 180 -32.73 40.32 35.44
CA ALA A 180 -32.53 41.75 35.19
C ALA A 180 -33.87 42.52 35.17
N LYS A 181 -34.96 41.90 34.69
CA LYS A 181 -36.29 42.52 34.65
C LYS A 181 -36.94 42.59 36.03
N GLU A 182 -36.71 41.61 36.90
CA GLU A 182 -37.15 41.63 38.30
C GLU A 182 -36.41 42.69 39.12
N GLN A 183 -35.09 42.83 38.93
CA GLN A 183 -34.31 43.91 39.57
C GLN A 183 -34.76 45.30 39.13
N ALA A 184 -35.10 45.48 37.84
CA ALA A 184 -35.62 46.76 37.34
C ALA A 184 -37.02 47.10 37.90
N ALA A 185 -37.86 46.09 38.19
CA ALA A 185 -39.15 46.30 38.82
C ALA A 185 -39.04 46.71 40.30
N GLN A 186 -38.07 46.15 41.04
CA GLN A 186 -37.78 46.56 42.42
C GLN A 186 -37.25 48.00 42.52
N THR A 187 -36.51 48.48 41.51
CA THR A 187 -36.03 49.87 41.50
C THR A 187 -37.14 50.90 41.28
N GLN A 188 -38.23 50.52 40.60
CA GLN A 188 -39.37 51.42 40.34
C GLN A 188 -40.34 51.54 41.52
N GLN A 189 -40.41 50.55 42.42
CA GLN A 189 -41.24 50.67 43.64
C GLN A 189 -40.65 51.62 44.69
N ALA A 190 -39.37 51.96 44.59
CA ALA A 190 -38.71 52.81 45.56
C ALA A 190 -38.69 54.31 45.18
N THR A 191 -39.29 54.69 44.03
CA THR A 191 -39.39 56.09 43.56
C THR A 191 -40.66 56.80 44.01
N THR A 192 -41.55 56.16 44.79
CA THR A 192 -42.83 56.75 45.23
C THR A 192 -42.75 57.51 46.55
N ASN A 193 -41.60 57.49 47.24
CA ASN A 193 -41.42 58.18 48.52
C ASN A 193 -40.57 59.43 48.32
N GLU A 194 -41.18 60.51 47.83
CA GLU A 194 -40.52 61.82 47.70
C GLU A 194 -40.28 62.44 49.07
N GLY A 195 -39.01 62.62 49.45
CA GLY A 195 -38.60 63.50 50.55
C GLY A 195 -37.72 62.85 51.62
N ASP A 196 -38.17 61.75 52.22
CA ASP A 196 -37.44 61.02 53.27
C ASP A 196 -37.55 59.50 53.05
N MET A 197 -36.41 58.84 53.03
CA MET A 197 -36.26 57.41 52.82
C MET A 197 -35.36 56.83 53.91
N ASN A 198 -35.82 55.76 54.54
CA ASN A 198 -35.01 54.96 55.45
C ASN A 198 -34.28 53.86 54.70
N THR A 199 -32.95 53.76 54.85
CA THR A 199 -32.12 52.80 54.10
C THR A 199 -32.17 51.35 54.61
N ALA A 200 -32.84 51.07 55.73
CA ALA A 200 -32.94 49.73 56.31
C ALA A 200 -34.02 48.84 55.67
N GLU A 201 -35.04 49.42 55.05
CA GLU A 201 -36.31 48.73 54.80
C GLU A 201 -36.37 48.04 53.42
N GLN A 202 -35.48 48.38 52.48
CA GLN A 202 -35.64 47.97 51.07
C GLN A 202 -34.84 46.74 50.63
N GLY A 203 -34.19 46.01 51.55
CA GLY A 203 -33.50 44.74 51.24
C GLY A 203 -32.41 44.81 50.16
N THR A 204 -32.01 46.01 49.74
CA THR A 204 -31.06 46.30 48.65
C THR A 204 -29.95 47.20 49.19
N ILE A 205 -28.79 47.22 48.52
CA ILE A 205 -27.68 48.11 48.91
C ILE A 205 -28.00 49.52 48.41
N ILE A 206 -28.20 50.47 49.33
CA ILE A 206 -28.55 51.85 49.00
C ILE A 206 -27.41 52.78 49.40
N GLY A 207 -26.92 53.55 48.44
CA GLY A 207 -25.96 54.64 48.63
C GLY A 207 -26.58 56.02 48.52
N ASN A 208 -25.94 56.99 49.17
CA ASN A 208 -26.28 58.40 49.06
C ASN A 208 -25.30 59.08 48.11
N SER A 209 -25.81 59.61 46.98
CA SER A 209 -24.99 60.24 45.95
C SER A 209 -24.16 61.43 46.45
N ARG A 210 -24.63 62.12 47.50
CA ARG A 210 -23.98 63.28 48.12
C ARG A 210 -22.87 62.90 49.09
N SER A 211 -23.08 61.91 49.96
CA SER A 211 -22.09 61.51 50.97
C SER A 211 -21.13 60.41 50.50
N LYS A 212 -21.48 59.74 49.40
CA LYS A 212 -20.80 58.54 48.89
C LYS A 212 -20.72 57.42 49.94
N ILE A 213 -21.74 57.31 50.80
CA ILE A 213 -21.86 56.22 51.78
C ILE A 213 -22.94 55.26 51.33
N TYR A 214 -22.70 53.95 51.43
CA TYR A 214 -23.69 52.91 51.18
C TYR A 214 -24.00 52.08 52.43
N HIS A 215 -25.25 51.63 52.53
CA HIS A 215 -25.75 50.71 53.55
C HIS A 215 -26.05 49.36 52.92
N VAL A 216 -25.81 48.30 53.68
CA VAL A 216 -26.16 46.93 53.29
C VAL A 216 -27.40 46.47 54.05
N PRO A 217 -28.20 45.56 53.47
CA PRO A 217 -29.33 44.97 54.17
C PRO A 217 -28.90 44.37 55.52
N GLY A 218 -29.63 44.70 56.59
CA GLY A 218 -29.35 44.22 57.95
C GLY A 218 -28.44 45.11 58.81
N GLN A 219 -27.89 46.19 58.27
CA GLN A 219 -27.27 47.26 59.08
C GLN A 219 -28.34 48.24 59.59
N ALA A 220 -27.98 49.07 60.57
CA ALA A 220 -28.83 50.18 60.95
C ALA A 220 -29.00 51.14 59.75
N GLY A 221 -30.25 51.33 59.34
CA GLY A 221 -30.59 52.32 58.33
C GLY A 221 -30.56 53.73 58.91
N TYR A 222 -30.52 54.70 58.02
CA TYR A 222 -30.74 56.10 58.35
C TYR A 222 -31.66 56.75 57.32
N HIS A 223 -32.25 57.85 57.76
CA HIS A 223 -33.12 58.72 56.98
C HIS A 223 -32.30 59.60 56.05
N MET A 224 -32.63 59.56 54.76
CA MET A 224 -32.04 60.45 53.76
C MET A 224 -33.05 60.85 52.70
N ASN A 225 -32.75 61.95 52.00
CA ASN A 225 -33.57 62.36 50.88
C ASN A 225 -33.46 61.34 49.73
N SER A 226 -34.60 60.76 49.36
CA SER A 226 -34.75 59.77 48.29
C SER A 226 -34.22 60.23 46.93
N ALA A 227 -34.20 61.55 46.67
CA ALA A 227 -33.60 62.11 45.45
C ALA A 227 -32.08 61.84 45.33
N ASN A 228 -31.41 61.54 46.46
CA ASN A 228 -29.99 61.18 46.47
C ASN A 228 -29.76 59.67 46.55
N ALA A 229 -30.81 58.84 46.49
CA ALA A 229 -30.68 57.39 46.59
C ALA A 229 -30.10 56.80 45.31
N VAL A 230 -29.07 55.95 45.45
CA VAL A 230 -28.45 55.17 44.39
C VAL A 230 -28.46 53.72 44.81
N TYR A 231 -29.05 52.84 44.00
CA TYR A 231 -29.15 51.41 44.29
C TYR A 231 -28.00 50.64 43.65
N PHE A 232 -27.45 49.69 44.40
CA PHE A 232 -26.38 48.81 43.94
C PHE A 232 -26.80 47.35 44.07
N ASN A 233 -26.33 46.53 43.12
CA ASN A 233 -26.60 45.10 43.11
C ASN A 233 -25.65 44.33 44.03
N SER A 234 -24.44 44.85 44.25
CA SER A 234 -23.43 44.26 45.12
C SER A 234 -22.60 45.33 45.85
N GLU A 235 -21.95 44.95 46.96
CA GLU A 235 -21.02 45.86 47.65
C GLU A 235 -19.83 46.23 46.75
N ALA A 236 -19.41 45.31 45.88
CA ALA A 236 -18.33 45.53 44.93
C ALA A 236 -18.69 46.63 43.92
N ASP A 237 -19.93 46.66 43.41
CA ASP A 237 -20.39 47.71 42.49
C ASP A 237 -20.41 49.08 43.17
N ALA A 238 -20.85 49.13 44.43
CA ALA A 238 -20.87 50.37 45.21
C ALA A 238 -19.45 50.92 45.44
N GLN A 239 -18.51 50.04 45.81
CA GLN A 239 -17.10 50.41 46.01
C GLN A 239 -16.44 50.85 44.70
N ALA A 240 -16.69 50.13 43.60
CA ALA A 240 -16.21 50.50 42.27
C ALA A 240 -16.75 51.86 41.80
N ALA A 241 -17.99 52.19 42.17
CA ALA A 241 -18.60 53.49 41.95
C ALA A 241 -18.09 54.60 42.91
N GLY A 242 -17.11 54.29 43.76
CA GLY A 242 -16.47 55.23 44.68
C GLY A 242 -17.23 55.48 45.99
N TYR A 243 -18.13 54.57 46.39
CA TYR A 243 -18.85 54.66 47.66
C TYR A 243 -18.13 53.86 48.75
N ARG A 244 -18.21 54.35 49.99
CA ARG A 244 -17.68 53.68 51.19
C ARG A 244 -18.80 53.08 52.02
N LYS A 245 -18.50 51.98 52.71
CA LYS A 245 -19.46 51.33 53.61
C LYS A 245 -19.77 52.22 54.81
N ALA A 246 -21.02 52.22 55.24
CA ALA A 246 -21.42 52.84 56.50
C ALA A 246 -20.73 52.17 57.70
N LEU A 247 -20.46 52.96 58.74
CA LEU A 247 -19.76 52.52 59.95
C LEU A 247 -20.70 52.07 61.08
N ARG A 248 -22.01 52.12 60.86
CA ARG A 248 -23.05 51.90 61.89
C ARG A 248 -24.21 51.13 61.31
#